data_AF-A0A519DWL5-F1
#
_entry.id   AF-A0A519DWL5-F1
#
_cell.length_a   1.000
_cell.length_b   1.000
_cell.length_c   1.000
_cell.angle_alpha   90.00
_cell.angle_beta   90.00
_cell.angle_gamma   90.00
#
_symmetry.space_group_name_H-M   'P 1'
#
loop_
_entity.id
_entity.type
_entity.pdbx_description
1 polymer ?
#
loop_
_entity_poly.entity_id
_entity_poly.type
_entity_poly.pdbx_seq_one_letter_code
_entity_poly.pdbx_strand_id
1 'polypeptide(L)'
;MLIRVSGASSGIAEYLVHGQKQGREMPRDALDERVILDGDLELTDAIIQGMGKEGERYLHITISFKEDSVDPDVLRNIASDFKQFAMVAYEVDEYNFYAEAHLPKIKSYADKRTGVSIERKPHVHIVIPQQNLLSQQNLNPFGKVDQQVKFLEAFQEHANAKYGLASPKENRRLEFAGQGDMISRYKGDLFEGSVKALKRQILADVLDRKIGDYDAFKTLLSEHGLIRTRNADAENEYQNVKPVGQAKGVNLKDYVFSREFIAKSEVEKQQFFWSKAAGNTMIRKFHATLGLKWLRG
;
A
#
# COMPACT_ATOMS: atom_id res chain seq x y z
N MET A 1 -9.77 -5.21 12.37
CA MET A 1 -8.80 -4.10 12.23
C MET A 1 -7.48 -4.54 11.57
N LEU A 2 -6.89 -3.74 10.69
CA LEU A 2 -5.58 -3.96 10.05
C LEU A 2 -4.66 -2.74 10.23
N ILE A 3 -3.42 -2.95 10.67
CA ILE A 3 -2.41 -1.92 10.88
C ILE A 3 -1.38 -1.99 9.76
N ARG A 4 -0.99 -0.81 9.25
CA ARG A 4 0.11 -0.65 8.31
C ARG A 4 1.01 0.46 8.77
N VAL A 5 2.32 0.20 8.77
CA VAL A 5 3.35 1.17 9.13
C VAL A 5 4.13 1.53 7.87
N SER A 6 4.33 2.82 7.65
CA SER A 6 5.18 3.36 6.59
C SER A 6 5.95 4.57 7.12
N GLY A 7 6.97 5.02 6.40
CA GLY A 7 7.69 6.25 6.71
C GLY A 7 7.61 7.25 5.57
N ALA A 8 7.71 8.54 5.90
CA ALA A 8 7.87 9.58 4.91
C ALA A 8 8.61 10.79 5.50
N SER A 9 8.95 11.77 4.65
CA SER A 9 9.83 12.88 5.02
C SER A 9 9.11 14.22 5.18
N SER A 10 7.96 14.43 4.55
CA SER A 10 7.22 15.71 4.61
C SER A 10 5.75 15.56 4.19
N GLY A 11 4.97 16.64 4.29
CA GLY A 11 3.63 16.76 3.69
C GLY A 11 2.51 16.04 4.43
N ILE A 12 2.70 15.65 5.70
CA ILE A 12 1.69 14.90 6.44
C ILE A 12 0.46 15.74 6.77
N ALA A 13 0.64 16.99 7.21
CA ALA A 13 -0.48 17.88 7.51
C ALA A 13 -1.35 18.11 6.27
N GLU A 14 -0.73 18.51 5.15
CA GLU A 14 -1.41 18.68 3.86
C GLU A 14 -2.14 17.41 3.42
N TYR A 15 -1.50 16.24 3.57
CA TYR A 15 -2.11 14.95 3.24
C TYR A 15 -3.35 14.64 4.08
N LEU A 16 -3.30 14.94 5.38
CA LEU A 16 -4.37 14.62 6.33
C LEU A 16 -5.56 15.58 6.20
N VAL A 17 -5.31 16.88 6.01
CA VAL A 17 -6.35 17.89 5.85
C VAL A 17 -6.90 17.90 4.42
N HIS A 18 -6.04 18.04 3.41
CA HIS A 18 -6.45 18.33 2.03
C HIS A 18 -6.19 17.19 1.04
N GLY A 19 -5.61 16.07 1.48
CA GLY A 19 -5.11 15.01 0.60
C GLY A 19 -6.14 14.44 -0.39
N GLN A 20 -6.02 14.84 -1.65
CA GLN A 20 -6.83 14.37 -2.77
C GLN A 20 -6.15 13.20 -3.49
N LYS A 21 -6.83 12.05 -3.58
CA LYS A 21 -6.35 10.91 -4.38
C LYS A 21 -6.55 11.21 -5.86
N GLN A 22 -5.53 11.01 -6.70
CA GLN A 22 -5.66 11.17 -8.16
C GLN A 22 -6.88 10.38 -8.68
N GLY A 23 -7.76 11.05 -9.43
CA GLY A 23 -9.02 10.49 -9.92
C GLY A 23 -10.26 10.73 -9.03
N ARG A 24 -10.15 11.48 -7.93
CA ARG A 24 -11.29 11.97 -7.13
C ARG A 24 -11.58 13.44 -7.40
N GLU A 25 -12.85 13.79 -7.63
CA GLU A 25 -13.29 15.19 -7.74
C GLU A 25 -13.48 15.86 -6.38
N MET A 26 -13.86 15.10 -5.35
CA MET A 26 -14.18 15.69 -4.04
C MET A 26 -12.93 15.76 -3.14
N PRO A 27 -12.69 16.90 -2.46
CA PRO A 27 -11.64 17.06 -1.48
C PRO A 27 -11.91 16.19 -0.24
N ARG A 28 -10.86 15.89 0.53
CA ARG A 28 -10.96 14.97 1.68
C ARG A 28 -11.94 15.46 2.76
N ASP A 29 -11.97 16.76 3.03
CA ASP A 29 -12.89 17.39 3.99
C ASP A 29 -14.38 17.20 3.65
N ALA A 30 -14.69 17.01 2.36
CA ALA A 30 -16.05 16.71 1.90
C ALA A 30 -16.41 15.22 2.08
N LEU A 31 -15.42 14.33 2.16
CA LEU A 31 -15.59 12.88 2.19
C LEU A 31 -15.56 12.31 3.60
N ASP A 32 -14.72 12.85 4.46
CA ASP A 32 -14.52 12.36 5.82
C ASP A 32 -14.70 13.48 6.85
N GLU A 33 -15.20 13.12 8.02
CA GLU A 33 -15.09 13.91 9.23
C GLU A 33 -13.78 13.53 9.93
N ARG A 34 -12.96 14.54 10.24
CA ARG A 34 -11.71 14.37 10.99
C ARG A 34 -11.99 14.52 12.48
N VAL A 35 -11.62 13.52 13.25
CA VAL A 35 -11.76 13.51 14.70
C VAL A 35 -10.37 13.33 15.32
N ILE A 36 -9.88 14.34 16.03
CA ILE A 36 -8.60 14.26 16.74
C ILE A 36 -8.77 13.32 17.95
N LEU A 37 -7.91 12.31 18.02
CA LEU A 37 -7.92 11.30 19.09
C LEU A 37 -6.82 11.56 20.13
N ASP A 38 -5.64 12.03 19.70
CA ASP A 38 -4.50 12.34 20.56
C ASP A 38 -3.57 13.35 19.84
N GLY A 39 -2.97 14.27 20.61
CA GLY A 39 -1.97 15.21 20.11
C GLY A 39 -2.51 16.43 19.35
N ASP A 40 -1.59 17.13 18.70
CA ASP A 40 -1.82 18.35 17.92
C ASP A 40 -1.08 18.26 16.58
N LEU A 41 -1.81 18.39 15.46
CA LEU A 41 -1.24 18.22 14.13
C LEU A 41 -0.25 19.33 13.76
N GLU A 42 -0.54 20.57 14.14
CA GLU A 42 0.31 21.72 13.82
C GLU A 42 1.65 21.60 14.56
N LEU A 43 1.61 21.22 15.83
CA LEU A 43 2.81 20.93 16.61
C LEU A 43 3.61 19.77 16.00
N THR A 44 2.94 18.66 15.66
CA THR A 44 3.58 17.50 15.04
C THR A 44 4.24 17.87 13.71
N ASP A 45 3.58 18.65 12.86
CA ASP A 45 4.13 19.09 11.58
C ASP A 45 5.32 20.04 11.78
N ALA A 46 5.23 20.98 12.74
CA ALA A 46 6.34 21.87 13.08
C ALA A 46 7.58 21.10 13.54
N ILE A 47 7.42 20.06 14.36
CA ILE A 47 8.52 19.17 14.77
C ILE A 47 9.13 18.49 13.53
N ILE A 48 8.31 17.90 12.66
CA ILE A 48 8.77 17.19 11.45
C ILE A 48 9.51 18.13 10.50
N GLN A 49 9.04 19.36 10.32
CA GLN A 49 9.67 20.36 9.49
C GLN A 49 11.01 20.84 10.07
N GLY A 50 11.10 20.94 11.41
CA GLY A 50 12.31 21.32 12.14
C GLY A 50 13.42 20.25 12.14
N MET A 51 13.08 19.00 11.80
CA MET A 51 14.06 17.91 11.74
C MET A 51 15.04 18.11 10.57
N GLY A 52 16.27 18.56 10.88
CA GLY A 52 17.39 18.73 9.95
C GLY A 52 18.05 17.42 9.50
N LYS A 53 17.26 16.37 9.21
CA LYS A 53 17.78 15.06 8.78
C LYS A 53 17.29 14.67 7.37
N GLU A 54 18.13 13.90 6.68
CA GLU A 54 17.81 13.26 5.41
C GLU A 54 17.03 11.95 5.64
N GLY A 55 16.21 11.56 4.66
CA GLY A 55 15.41 10.33 4.72
C GLY A 55 14.05 10.50 5.41
N GLU A 56 13.54 9.40 5.97
CA GLU A 56 12.24 9.37 6.66
C GLU A 56 12.29 10.21 7.94
N ARG A 57 11.32 11.12 8.10
CA ARG A 57 11.22 12.01 9.26
C ARG A 57 10.11 11.60 10.23
N TYR A 58 9.10 10.90 9.76
CA TYR A 58 8.03 10.40 10.61
C TYR A 58 7.58 9.02 10.18
N LEU A 59 7.05 8.27 11.13
CA LEU A 59 6.25 7.09 10.89
C LEU A 59 4.80 7.51 10.65
N HIS A 60 4.21 7.00 9.58
CA HIS A 60 2.78 7.06 9.30
C HIS A 60 2.18 5.67 9.47
N ILE A 61 1.36 5.54 10.49
CA ILE A 61 0.64 4.31 10.80
C ILE A 61 -0.82 4.52 10.42
N THR A 62 -1.37 3.59 9.63
CA THR A 62 -2.80 3.57 9.31
C THR A 62 -3.43 2.34 9.94
N ILE A 63 -4.48 2.56 10.73
CA ILE A 63 -5.33 1.52 11.32
C ILE A 63 -6.66 1.53 10.55
N SER A 64 -6.93 0.47 9.78
CA SER A 64 -8.14 0.33 8.97
C SER A 64 -9.12 -0.67 9.58
N PHE A 65 -10.42 -0.40 9.44
CA PHE A 65 -11.49 -1.23 9.98
C PHE A 65 -12.28 -1.93 8.86
N LYS A 66 -12.83 -3.11 9.17
CA LYS A 66 -13.74 -3.82 8.26
C LYS A 66 -15.19 -3.37 8.47
N GLU A 67 -15.47 -2.90 9.67
CA GLU A 67 -16.74 -2.37 10.14
C GLU A 67 -17.10 -1.10 9.36
N ASP A 68 -18.39 -0.89 9.14
CA ASP A 68 -18.88 0.30 8.43
C ASP A 68 -18.90 1.54 9.32
N SER A 69 -18.92 1.33 10.63
CA SER A 69 -18.83 2.34 11.66
C SER A 69 -18.13 1.77 12.89
N VAL A 70 -17.32 2.59 13.55
CA VAL A 70 -16.71 2.29 14.84
C VAL A 70 -16.93 3.51 15.72
N ASP A 71 -17.33 3.29 16.97
CA ASP A 71 -17.60 4.36 17.92
C ASP A 71 -16.33 5.23 18.14
N PRO A 72 -16.44 6.57 18.15
CA PRO A 72 -15.30 7.47 18.39
C PRO A 72 -14.54 7.18 19.69
N ASP A 73 -15.21 6.76 20.76
CA ASP A 73 -14.56 6.41 22.02
C ASP A 73 -13.78 5.11 21.89
N VAL A 74 -14.30 4.14 21.13
CA VAL A 74 -13.55 2.92 20.79
C VAL A 74 -12.31 3.26 19.96
N LEU A 75 -12.41 4.16 18.98
CA LEU A 75 -11.27 4.62 18.18
C LEU A 75 -10.21 5.31 19.05
N ARG A 76 -10.64 6.18 19.98
CA ARG A 76 -9.75 6.85 20.94
C ARG A 76 -9.04 5.84 21.84
N ASN A 77 -9.77 4.85 22.35
CA ASN A 77 -9.20 3.79 23.18
C ASN A 77 -8.20 2.93 22.40
N ILE A 78 -8.48 2.58 21.14
CA ILE A 78 -7.54 1.86 20.27
C ILE A 78 -6.27 2.67 20.01
N ALA A 79 -6.41 3.98 19.76
CA ALA A 79 -5.25 4.86 19.57
C ALA A 79 -4.40 4.95 20.85
N SER A 80 -5.03 5.02 22.03
CA SER A 80 -4.36 5.02 23.33
C SER A 80 -3.63 3.70 23.61
N ASP A 81 -4.29 2.56 23.40
CA ASP A 81 -3.68 1.23 23.51
C ASP A 81 -2.48 1.09 22.56
N PHE A 82 -2.62 1.58 21.32
CA PHE A 82 -1.55 1.53 20.33
C PHE A 82 -0.38 2.43 20.72
N LYS A 83 -0.64 3.63 21.27
CA LYS A 83 0.38 4.53 21.82
C LYS A 83 1.16 3.84 22.94
N GLN A 84 0.47 3.21 23.90
CA GLN A 84 1.12 2.47 24.97
C GLN A 84 1.97 1.31 24.45
N PHE A 85 1.45 0.56 23.49
CA PHE A 85 2.18 -0.54 22.86
C PHE A 85 3.44 -0.06 22.10
N ALA A 86 3.30 0.97 21.27
CA ALA A 86 4.37 1.46 20.42
C ALA A 86 5.45 2.18 21.22
N MET A 87 5.05 2.94 22.24
CA MET A 87 5.94 3.84 22.98
C MET A 87 6.39 3.26 24.32
N VAL A 88 6.18 1.97 24.59
CA VAL A 88 6.49 1.32 25.89
C VAL A 88 7.93 1.51 26.36
N ALA A 89 8.87 1.72 25.43
CA ALA A 89 10.30 1.91 25.72
C ALA A 89 10.70 3.38 25.85
N TYR A 90 9.75 4.31 25.85
CA TYR A 90 9.99 5.75 25.88
C TYR A 90 9.15 6.43 26.96
N GLU A 91 9.72 7.45 27.58
CA GLU A 91 8.99 8.36 28.46
C GLU A 91 8.17 9.38 27.67
N VAL A 92 7.13 9.93 28.29
CA VAL A 92 6.14 10.79 27.60
C VAL A 92 6.75 12.07 27.02
N ASP A 93 7.84 12.57 27.59
CA ASP A 93 8.57 13.75 27.14
C ASP A 93 9.63 13.45 26.06
N GLU A 94 9.87 12.18 25.75
CA GLU A 94 10.82 11.77 24.71
C GLU A 94 10.23 11.79 23.30
N TYR A 95 8.91 11.88 23.15
CA TYR A 95 8.27 11.72 21.85
C TYR A 95 7.07 12.64 21.64
N ASN A 96 6.79 12.90 20.37
CA ASN A 96 5.52 13.45 19.93
C ASN A 96 4.69 12.33 19.29
N PHE A 97 3.37 12.35 19.52
CA PHE A 97 2.43 11.37 19.00
C PHE A 97 1.15 12.09 18.61
N TYR A 98 0.73 11.93 17.36
CA TYR A 98 -0.54 12.47 16.87
C TYR A 98 -1.40 11.34 16.32
N ALA A 99 -2.70 11.36 16.63
CA ALA A 99 -3.67 10.42 16.11
C ALA A 99 -4.97 11.11 15.72
N GLU A 100 -5.49 10.79 14.53
CA GLU A 100 -6.80 11.26 14.07
C GLU A 100 -7.58 10.15 13.36
N ALA A 101 -8.89 10.10 13.57
CA ALA A 101 -9.80 9.26 12.82
C ALA A 101 -10.40 10.02 11.63
N HIS A 102 -10.52 9.32 10.51
CA HIS A 102 -11.29 9.76 9.34
C HIS A 102 -12.56 8.90 9.26
N LEU A 103 -13.70 9.54 9.54
CA LEU A 103 -15.03 8.91 9.53
C LEU A 103 -15.75 9.27 8.21
N PRO A 104 -16.10 8.30 7.36
CA PRO A 104 -16.73 8.60 6.08
C PRO A 104 -18.09 9.29 6.24
N LYS A 105 -18.23 10.53 5.74
CA LYS A 105 -19.52 11.21 5.57
C LYS A 105 -20.33 10.57 4.45
N ILE A 106 -19.62 10.11 3.41
CA ILE A 106 -20.17 9.39 2.26
C ILE A 106 -19.67 7.94 2.31
N LYS A 107 -20.59 7.00 2.60
CA LYS A 107 -20.27 5.57 2.79
C LYS A 107 -19.85 4.86 1.50
N SER A 108 -20.34 5.31 0.35
CA SER A 108 -19.90 4.78 -0.94
C SER A 108 -20.02 5.81 -2.05
N TYR A 109 -19.17 5.70 -3.07
CA TYR A 109 -19.27 6.49 -4.29
C TYR A 109 -18.87 5.64 -5.50
N ALA A 110 -19.46 5.87 -6.66
CA ALA A 110 -19.05 5.21 -7.89
C ALA A 110 -17.72 5.80 -8.39
N ASP A 111 -16.73 4.95 -8.64
CA ASP A 111 -15.51 5.35 -9.34
C ASP A 111 -15.89 5.79 -10.77
N LYS A 112 -15.57 7.03 -11.16
CA LYS A 112 -15.97 7.54 -12.48
C LYS A 112 -15.27 6.86 -13.65
N ARG A 113 -14.11 6.23 -13.43
CA ARG A 113 -13.34 5.56 -14.48
C ARG A 113 -13.80 4.13 -14.69
N THR A 114 -14.21 3.44 -13.63
CA THR A 114 -14.59 2.02 -13.68
C THR A 114 -16.07 1.76 -13.44
N GLY A 115 -16.84 2.74 -12.95
CA GLY A 115 -18.23 2.61 -12.54
C GLY A 115 -18.43 1.80 -11.25
N VAL A 116 -17.36 1.26 -10.67
CA VAL A 116 -17.43 0.37 -9.51
C VAL A 116 -17.70 1.18 -8.24
N SER A 117 -18.68 0.75 -7.44
CA SER A 117 -18.94 1.34 -6.14
C SER A 117 -17.76 1.12 -5.19
N ILE A 118 -17.15 2.21 -4.75
CA ILE A 118 -16.08 2.24 -3.75
C ILE A 118 -16.71 2.52 -2.40
N GLU A 119 -16.69 1.51 -1.54
CA GLU A 119 -17.06 1.64 -0.14
C GLU A 119 -15.94 2.33 0.66
N ARG A 120 -16.31 3.29 1.50
CA ARG A 120 -15.41 3.96 2.45
C ARG A 120 -15.70 3.45 3.85
N LYS A 121 -14.64 3.10 4.56
CA LYS A 121 -14.70 2.63 5.95
C LYS A 121 -13.87 3.54 6.86
N PRO A 122 -14.21 3.63 8.16
CA PRO A 122 -13.41 4.37 9.12
C PRO A 122 -11.97 3.88 9.13
N HIS A 123 -11.05 4.80 9.43
CA HIS A 123 -9.64 4.52 9.64
C HIS A 123 -9.00 5.56 10.55
N VAL A 124 -7.95 5.18 11.28
CA VAL A 124 -7.13 6.08 12.08
C VAL A 124 -5.79 6.28 11.40
N HIS A 125 -5.34 7.52 11.32
CA HIS A 125 -3.97 7.90 10.99
C HIS A 125 -3.23 8.27 12.28
N ILE A 126 -2.05 7.69 12.45
CA ILE A 126 -1.14 7.99 13.56
C ILE A 126 0.18 8.46 12.96
N VAL A 127 0.73 9.53 13.50
CA VAL A 127 1.97 10.16 13.08
C VAL A 127 2.91 10.22 14.28
N ILE A 128 4.12 9.66 14.12
CA ILE A 128 5.17 9.68 15.13
C ILE A 128 6.43 10.25 14.49
N PRO A 129 6.83 11.49 14.82
CA PRO A 129 8.12 12.02 14.40
C PRO A 129 9.26 11.10 14.85
N GLN A 130 10.19 10.80 13.95
CA GLN A 130 11.34 9.93 14.20
C GLN A 130 12.49 10.72 14.83
N GLN A 131 12.21 11.44 15.91
CA GLN A 131 13.18 12.16 16.72
C GLN A 131 12.78 12.05 18.19
N ASN A 132 13.73 11.68 19.03
CA ASN A 132 13.56 11.74 20.47
C ASN A 132 13.71 13.21 20.89
N LEU A 133 12.70 13.77 21.55
CA LEU A 133 12.64 15.21 21.85
C LEU A 133 13.63 15.64 22.94
N LEU A 134 14.07 14.72 23.80
CA LEU A 134 15.08 15.00 24.83
C LEU A 134 16.50 14.88 24.27
N SER A 135 16.82 13.72 23.70
CA SER A 135 18.19 13.43 23.24
C SER A 135 18.50 13.98 21.84
N GLN A 136 17.47 14.40 21.10
CA GLN A 136 17.54 14.82 19.70
C GLN A 136 18.02 13.72 18.73
N GLN A 137 18.20 12.49 19.23
CA GLN A 137 18.59 11.32 18.43
C GLN A 137 17.40 10.73 17.68
N ASN A 138 17.69 9.79 16.77
CA ASN A 138 16.65 9.14 15.99
C ASN A 138 15.78 8.24 16.88
N LEU A 139 14.47 8.50 16.88
CA LEU A 139 13.47 7.66 17.53
C LEU A 139 12.80 6.76 16.49
N ASN A 140 12.69 5.46 16.78
CA ASN A 140 11.96 4.53 15.93
C ASN A 140 11.46 3.33 16.75
N PRO A 141 10.20 3.37 17.25
CA PRO A 141 9.65 2.32 18.10
C PRO A 141 9.55 0.95 17.43
N PHE A 142 9.58 0.89 16.09
CA PHE A 142 9.48 -0.37 15.35
C PHE A 142 10.81 -0.83 14.74
N GLY A 143 11.89 -0.04 14.85
CA GLY A 143 13.19 -0.34 14.24
C GLY A 143 13.06 -0.85 12.80
N LYS A 144 13.46 -2.10 12.55
CA LYS A 144 13.20 -2.82 11.29
C LYS A 144 11.76 -3.36 11.28
N VAL A 145 10.82 -2.59 10.73
CA VAL A 145 9.38 -2.91 10.68
C VAL A 145 9.08 -4.32 10.17
N ASP A 146 9.82 -4.82 9.15
CA ASP A 146 9.66 -6.18 8.62
C ASP A 146 9.85 -7.28 9.69
N GLN A 147 10.64 -7.01 10.74
CA GLN A 147 10.85 -7.92 11.86
C GLN A 147 9.78 -7.77 12.96
N GLN A 148 8.97 -6.71 12.89
CA GLN A 148 7.93 -6.41 13.88
C GLN A 148 6.52 -6.85 13.48
N VAL A 149 6.34 -7.35 12.25
CA VAL A 149 5.03 -7.75 11.72
C VAL A 149 4.27 -8.68 12.67
N LYS A 150 4.94 -9.67 13.27
CA LYS A 150 4.30 -10.60 14.22
C LYS A 150 3.76 -9.92 15.48
N PHE A 151 4.43 -8.87 15.97
CA PHE A 151 4.01 -8.16 17.17
C PHE A 151 2.88 -7.18 16.85
N LEU A 152 2.93 -6.51 15.71
CA LEU A 152 1.83 -5.70 15.19
C LEU A 152 0.58 -6.56 14.94
N GLU A 153 0.75 -7.76 14.37
CA GLU A 153 -0.34 -8.72 14.24
C GLU A 153 -0.88 -9.20 15.59
N ALA A 154 -0.01 -9.45 16.59
CA ALA A 154 -0.45 -9.84 17.92
C ALA A 154 -1.26 -8.73 18.59
N PHE A 155 -0.81 -7.47 18.51
CA PHE A 155 -1.57 -6.31 18.96
C PHE A 155 -2.92 -6.23 18.22
N GLN A 156 -2.92 -6.40 16.89
CA GLN A 156 -4.16 -6.40 16.10
C GLN A 156 -5.16 -7.43 16.61
N GLU A 157 -4.75 -8.69 16.76
CA GLU A 157 -5.66 -9.74 17.21
C GLU A 157 -6.15 -9.51 18.65
N HIS A 158 -5.28 -9.00 19.53
CA HIS A 158 -5.67 -8.63 20.89
C HIS A 158 -6.70 -7.51 20.90
N ALA A 159 -6.44 -6.41 20.17
CA ALA A 159 -7.36 -5.29 20.06
C ALA A 159 -8.68 -5.71 19.37
N ASN A 160 -8.62 -6.56 18.34
CA ASN A 160 -9.81 -7.10 17.70
C ASN A 160 -10.69 -7.86 18.71
N ALA A 161 -10.10 -8.74 19.52
CA ALA A 161 -10.82 -9.46 20.56
C ALA A 161 -11.35 -8.52 21.66
N LYS A 162 -10.55 -7.55 22.11
CA LYS A 162 -10.92 -6.57 23.15
C LYS A 162 -12.09 -5.68 22.75
N TYR A 163 -12.13 -5.23 21.50
CA TYR A 163 -13.11 -4.26 20.99
C TYR A 163 -14.20 -4.88 20.09
N GLY A 164 -14.23 -6.20 19.94
CA GLY A 164 -15.23 -6.89 19.11
C GLY A 164 -15.12 -6.61 17.61
N LEU A 165 -13.89 -6.40 17.11
CA LEU A 165 -13.63 -6.07 15.70
C LEU A 165 -13.23 -7.31 14.90
N ALA A 166 -13.48 -7.28 13.59
CA ALA A 166 -13.17 -8.38 12.70
C ALA A 166 -11.66 -8.61 12.54
N SER A 167 -11.23 -9.86 12.78
CA SER A 167 -9.87 -10.31 12.54
C SER A 167 -9.52 -10.36 11.05
N PRO A 168 -8.41 -9.74 10.59
CA PRO A 168 -7.91 -9.93 9.23
C PRO A 168 -7.55 -11.39 8.91
N LYS A 169 -7.19 -12.20 9.93
CA LYS A 169 -6.78 -13.60 9.75
C LYS A 169 -7.96 -14.49 9.39
N GLU A 170 -9.13 -14.19 9.93
CA GLU A 170 -10.41 -14.87 9.64
C GLU A 170 -11.11 -14.26 8.44
N ASN A 171 -10.85 -12.97 8.17
CA ASN A 171 -11.47 -12.21 7.08
C ASN A 171 -10.50 -11.98 5.93
N ARG A 172 -9.79 -13.02 5.54
CA ARG A 172 -8.94 -12.98 4.34
C ARG A 172 -9.83 -12.83 3.12
N ARG A 173 -9.63 -11.77 2.33
CA ARG A 173 -10.27 -11.68 1.01
C ARG A 173 -9.72 -12.78 0.12
N LEU A 174 -10.51 -13.83 -0.05
CA LEU A 174 -10.22 -14.97 -0.94
C LEU A 174 -10.40 -14.59 -2.41
N GLU A 175 -11.31 -13.67 -2.69
CA GLU A 175 -11.60 -13.18 -4.04
C GLU A 175 -10.94 -11.82 -4.30
N PHE A 176 -10.45 -11.62 -5.52
CA PHE A 176 -10.04 -10.31 -5.98
C PHE A 176 -11.30 -9.48 -6.24
N ALA A 177 -11.39 -8.28 -5.65
CA ALA A 177 -12.52 -7.38 -5.91
C ALA A 177 -12.53 -6.79 -7.34
N GLY A 178 -11.57 -7.22 -8.18
CA GLY A 178 -11.34 -6.76 -9.54
C GLY A 178 -9.87 -6.96 -9.93
N GLN A 179 -9.55 -6.80 -11.20
CA GLN A 179 -8.21 -7.07 -11.72
C GLN A 179 -7.19 -6.00 -11.29
N GLY A 180 -7.65 -4.77 -10.98
CA GLY A 180 -6.84 -3.77 -10.29
C GLY A 180 -6.44 -4.17 -8.85
N ASP A 181 -7.27 -4.91 -8.12
CA ASP A 181 -6.94 -5.50 -6.80
C ASP A 181 -5.89 -6.62 -6.97
N MET A 182 -6.02 -7.41 -8.05
CA MET A 182 -5.06 -8.46 -8.42
C MET A 182 -3.65 -7.90 -8.70
N ILE A 183 -3.54 -6.85 -9.53
CA ILE A 183 -2.26 -6.16 -9.79
C ILE A 183 -1.73 -5.48 -8.50
N SER A 184 -2.63 -4.91 -7.68
CA SER A 184 -2.23 -4.22 -6.45
C SER A 184 -1.74 -5.17 -5.34
N ARG A 185 -2.28 -6.39 -5.23
CA ARG A 185 -1.77 -7.40 -4.28
C ARG A 185 -0.41 -7.97 -4.68
N TYR A 186 -0.13 -7.93 -5.97
CA TYR A 186 1.19 -8.24 -6.52
C TYR A 186 2.22 -7.09 -6.27
N LYS A 187 1.88 -5.99 -5.57
CA LYS A 187 2.72 -4.77 -5.43
C LYS A 187 4.15 -4.91 -4.89
N GLY A 188 4.61 -6.09 -4.49
CA GLY A 188 6.05 -6.36 -4.38
C GLY A 188 6.68 -6.45 -5.78
N ASP A 189 7.01 -5.30 -6.37
CA ASP A 189 8.01 -5.15 -7.45
C ASP A 189 7.84 -5.95 -8.75
N LEU A 190 6.66 -5.95 -9.38
CA LEU A 190 6.56 -6.48 -10.77
C LEU A 190 7.42 -5.68 -11.77
N PHE A 191 7.48 -4.36 -11.56
CA PHE A 191 8.22 -3.45 -12.44
C PHE A 191 9.02 -2.46 -11.61
N GLU A 192 10.24 -2.20 -12.05
CA GLU A 192 11.19 -1.29 -11.41
C GLU A 192 11.38 0.01 -12.21
N GLY A 193 11.87 1.05 -11.54
CA GLY A 193 12.26 2.31 -12.15
C GLY A 193 11.10 3.20 -12.66
N SER A 194 11.44 4.21 -13.43
CA SER A 194 10.53 5.27 -13.92
C SER A 194 9.46 4.79 -14.91
N VAL A 195 9.61 3.58 -15.46
CA VAL A 195 8.68 2.98 -16.45
C VAL A 195 7.55 2.17 -15.80
N LYS A 196 7.58 2.02 -14.48
CA LYS A 196 6.64 1.24 -13.66
C LYS A 196 5.18 1.66 -13.85
N ALA A 197 4.92 2.96 -13.97
CA ALA A 197 3.56 3.48 -14.14
C ALA A 197 2.93 3.02 -15.46
N LEU A 198 3.67 3.15 -16.58
CA LEU A 198 3.19 2.74 -17.91
C LEU A 198 2.94 1.23 -17.98
N LYS A 199 3.89 0.41 -17.51
CA LYS A 199 3.74 -1.04 -17.53
C LYS A 199 2.55 -1.52 -16.68
N ARG A 200 2.31 -0.89 -15.53
CA ARG A 200 1.13 -1.15 -14.71
C ARG A 200 -0.17 -0.84 -15.44
N GLN A 201 -0.21 0.29 -16.14
CA GLN A 201 -1.39 0.69 -16.90
C GLN A 201 -1.67 -0.30 -18.03
N ILE A 202 -0.65 -0.64 -18.84
CA ILE A 202 -0.78 -1.63 -19.92
C ILE A 202 -1.27 -2.99 -19.39
N LEU A 203 -0.70 -3.47 -18.27
CA LEU A 203 -1.13 -4.74 -17.69
C LEU A 203 -2.57 -4.67 -17.16
N ALA A 204 -2.97 -3.53 -16.57
CA ALA A 204 -4.35 -3.31 -16.16
C ALA A 204 -5.29 -3.38 -17.36
N ASP A 205 -4.97 -2.69 -18.45
CA ASP A 205 -5.81 -2.69 -19.65
C ASP A 205 -5.88 -4.07 -20.33
N VAL A 206 -4.79 -4.85 -20.34
CA VAL A 206 -4.77 -6.25 -20.82
C VAL A 206 -5.77 -7.11 -20.07
N LEU A 207 -5.76 -6.99 -18.74
CA LEU A 207 -6.66 -7.76 -17.90
C LEU A 207 -8.09 -7.23 -18.09
N ASP A 208 -8.31 -5.92 -17.97
CA ASP A 208 -9.64 -5.30 -17.83
C ASP A 208 -10.45 -5.54 -19.11
N ARG A 209 -9.77 -5.49 -20.27
CA ARG A 209 -10.36 -5.75 -21.58
C ARG A 209 -10.29 -7.23 -22.00
N LYS A 210 -9.85 -8.11 -21.10
CA LYS A 210 -9.76 -9.56 -21.30
C LYS A 210 -9.02 -9.95 -22.56
N ILE A 211 -7.91 -9.27 -22.85
CA ILE A 211 -7.09 -9.52 -24.03
C ILE A 211 -6.56 -10.94 -23.96
N GLY A 212 -6.97 -11.79 -24.92
CA GLY A 212 -6.66 -13.22 -24.96
C GLY A 212 -5.76 -13.62 -26.12
N ASP A 213 -5.39 -12.69 -27.00
CA ASP A 213 -4.53 -12.95 -28.15
C ASP A 213 -3.53 -11.80 -28.35
N TYR A 214 -2.45 -12.11 -29.07
CA TYR A 214 -1.31 -11.21 -29.15
C TYR A 214 -1.51 -10.06 -30.16
N ASP A 215 -2.42 -10.21 -31.11
CA ASP A 215 -2.70 -9.15 -32.09
C ASP A 215 -3.64 -8.10 -31.48
N ALA A 216 -4.62 -8.53 -30.68
CA ALA A 216 -5.39 -7.64 -29.81
C ALA A 216 -4.49 -6.93 -28.79
N PHE A 217 -3.47 -7.61 -28.25
CA PHE A 217 -2.46 -6.96 -27.41
C PHE A 217 -1.67 -5.88 -28.14
N LYS A 218 -1.16 -6.16 -29.36
CA LYS A 218 -0.48 -5.13 -30.18
C LYS A 218 -1.39 -3.95 -30.49
N THR A 219 -2.67 -4.20 -30.75
CA THR A 219 -3.68 -3.16 -30.98
C THR A 219 -3.84 -2.29 -29.74
N LEU A 220 -3.99 -2.89 -28.55
CA LEU A 220 -4.04 -2.18 -27.28
C LEU A 220 -2.79 -1.31 -27.06
N LEU A 221 -1.60 -1.83 -27.36
CA LEU A 221 -0.35 -1.07 -27.16
C LEU A 221 -0.28 0.21 -28.00
N SER A 222 -0.95 0.26 -29.15
CA SER A 222 -0.98 1.45 -30.01
C SER A 222 -1.67 2.65 -29.36
N GLU A 223 -2.57 2.41 -28.40
CA GLU A 223 -3.22 3.47 -27.61
C GLU A 223 -2.25 4.18 -26.65
N HIS A 224 -1.16 3.52 -26.28
CA HIS A 224 -0.16 4.03 -25.35
C HIS A 224 1.04 4.71 -26.04
N GLY A 225 1.08 4.71 -27.38
CA GLY A 225 2.11 5.37 -28.17
C GLY A 225 2.56 4.55 -29.38
N LEU A 226 3.68 4.95 -29.98
CA LEU A 226 4.23 4.26 -31.15
C LEU A 226 4.79 2.90 -30.75
N ILE A 227 4.30 1.85 -31.39
CA ILE A 227 4.75 0.48 -31.14
C ILE A 227 5.87 0.08 -32.10
N ARG A 228 6.81 -0.72 -31.61
CA ARG A 228 7.82 -1.40 -32.43
C ARG A 228 7.97 -2.82 -31.93
N THR A 229 7.87 -3.79 -32.84
CA THR A 229 8.30 -5.16 -32.57
C THR A 229 9.82 -5.20 -32.60
N ARG A 230 10.43 -5.74 -31.55
CA ARG A 230 11.87 -5.97 -31.43
C ARG A 230 12.14 -7.47 -31.51
N ASN A 231 13.24 -7.84 -32.18
CA ASN A 231 13.58 -9.24 -32.46
C ASN A 231 12.42 -9.98 -33.14
N ALA A 232 11.85 -9.37 -34.19
CA ALA A 232 10.76 -9.97 -34.94
C ALA A 232 11.16 -11.38 -35.40
N ASP A 233 10.22 -12.32 -35.31
CA ASP A 233 10.37 -13.71 -35.75
C ASP A 233 11.42 -14.54 -34.98
N ALA A 234 11.90 -14.03 -33.83
CA ALA A 234 12.78 -14.76 -32.91
C ALA A 234 12.05 -15.14 -31.61
N GLU A 235 12.54 -16.16 -30.89
CA GLU A 235 11.96 -16.59 -29.61
C GLU A 235 11.96 -15.49 -28.53
N ASN A 236 12.88 -14.53 -28.65
CA ASN A 236 12.98 -13.37 -27.75
C ASN A 236 12.31 -12.11 -28.33
N GLU A 237 11.28 -12.27 -29.17
CA GLU A 237 10.43 -11.18 -29.65
C GLU A 237 9.75 -10.46 -28.48
N TYR A 238 9.77 -9.13 -28.49
CA TYR A 238 9.02 -8.32 -27.53
C TYR A 238 8.55 -7.01 -28.15
N GLN A 239 7.54 -6.41 -27.52
CA GLN A 239 7.02 -5.10 -27.92
C GLN A 239 7.73 -3.96 -27.19
N ASN A 240 8.03 -2.89 -27.92
CA ASN A 240 8.48 -1.62 -27.37
C ASN A 240 7.40 -0.57 -27.62
N VAL A 241 7.04 0.18 -26.58
CA VAL A 241 6.07 1.29 -26.68
C VAL A 241 6.81 2.59 -26.44
N LYS A 242 6.71 3.53 -27.37
CA LYS A 242 7.22 4.90 -27.20
C LYS A 242 6.04 5.85 -26.95
N PRO A 243 5.81 6.29 -25.70
CA PRO A 243 4.75 7.24 -25.40
C PRO A 243 4.93 8.56 -26.15
N VAL A 244 3.81 9.21 -26.45
CA VAL A 244 3.80 10.53 -27.09
C VAL A 244 4.55 11.54 -26.21
N GLY A 245 5.44 12.33 -26.82
CA GLY A 245 6.24 13.33 -26.12
C GLY A 245 7.44 12.78 -25.34
N GLN A 246 7.66 11.46 -25.29
CA GLN A 246 8.86 10.89 -24.65
C GLN A 246 9.99 10.60 -25.66
N ALA A 247 11.23 10.88 -25.25
CA ALA A 247 12.41 10.62 -26.07
C ALA A 247 12.71 9.11 -26.23
N LYS A 248 12.47 8.31 -25.18
CA LYS A 248 12.81 6.88 -25.11
C LYS A 248 11.55 6.01 -25.08
N GLY A 249 11.64 4.82 -25.70
CA GLY A 249 10.61 3.80 -25.62
C GLY A 249 10.81 2.85 -24.43
N VAL A 250 9.73 2.27 -23.95
CA VAL A 250 9.68 1.29 -22.87
C VAL A 250 9.60 -0.11 -23.45
N ASN A 251 10.54 -0.98 -23.05
CA ASN A 251 10.55 -2.38 -23.45
C ASN A 251 9.64 -3.22 -22.55
N LEU A 252 8.71 -3.97 -23.16
CA LEU A 252 7.79 -4.87 -22.48
C LEU A 252 8.35 -6.31 -22.48
N LYS A 253 9.44 -6.52 -21.74
CA LYS A 253 10.13 -7.83 -21.66
C LYS A 253 9.60 -8.73 -20.55
N ASP A 254 8.81 -8.19 -19.63
CA ASP A 254 8.30 -8.94 -18.48
C ASP A 254 7.36 -10.05 -18.96
N TYR A 255 7.39 -11.20 -18.29
CA TYR A 255 6.63 -12.39 -18.69
C TYR A 255 5.14 -12.11 -18.92
N VAL A 256 4.56 -11.19 -18.13
CA VAL A 256 3.16 -10.76 -18.25
C VAL A 256 2.81 -10.07 -19.60
N PHE A 257 3.80 -9.75 -20.43
CA PHE A 257 3.64 -9.19 -21.77
C PHE A 257 4.09 -10.15 -22.90
N SER A 258 4.45 -11.38 -22.54
CA SER A 258 4.82 -12.42 -23.50
C SER A 258 3.60 -12.96 -24.24
N ARG A 259 3.82 -13.52 -25.45
CA ARG A 259 2.77 -14.24 -26.20
C ARG A 259 2.11 -15.32 -25.35
N GLU A 260 2.92 -16.08 -24.62
CA GLU A 260 2.46 -17.16 -23.76
C GLU A 260 1.50 -16.65 -22.67
N PHE A 261 1.84 -15.58 -21.96
CA PHE A 261 0.96 -15.05 -20.91
C PHE A 261 -0.30 -14.41 -21.47
N ILE A 262 -0.19 -13.64 -22.55
CA ILE A 262 -1.34 -12.99 -23.19
C ILE A 262 -2.35 -14.03 -23.68
N ALA A 263 -1.89 -15.17 -24.18
CA ALA A 263 -2.75 -16.26 -24.65
C ALA A 263 -3.48 -17.03 -23.53
N LYS A 264 -3.08 -16.88 -22.26
CA LYS A 264 -3.73 -17.58 -21.13
C LYS A 264 -5.17 -17.10 -20.96
N SER A 265 -6.03 -18.04 -20.55
CA SER A 265 -7.41 -17.73 -20.14
C SER A 265 -7.42 -16.78 -18.93
N GLU A 266 -8.56 -16.14 -18.69
CA GLU A 266 -8.74 -15.26 -17.53
C GLU A 266 -8.44 -15.99 -16.21
N VAL A 267 -8.89 -17.24 -16.09
CA VAL A 267 -8.66 -18.09 -14.90
C VAL A 267 -7.18 -18.39 -14.72
N GLU A 268 -6.46 -18.74 -15.78
CA GLU A 268 -5.02 -19.02 -15.71
C GLU A 268 -4.19 -17.77 -15.38
N LYS A 269 -4.57 -16.61 -15.93
CA LYS A 269 -3.95 -15.32 -15.56
C LYS A 269 -4.16 -15.04 -14.07
N GLN A 270 -5.36 -15.26 -13.55
CA GLN A 270 -5.66 -15.12 -12.12
C GLN A 270 -4.86 -16.09 -11.25
N GLN A 271 -4.77 -17.36 -11.65
CA GLN A 271 -3.96 -18.38 -10.97
C GLN A 271 -2.46 -18.04 -10.98
N PHE A 272 -1.93 -17.47 -12.06
CA PHE A 272 -0.56 -16.97 -12.10
C PHE A 272 -0.33 -15.91 -11.01
N PHE A 273 -1.20 -14.92 -10.89
CA PHE A 273 -1.06 -13.89 -9.87
C PHE A 273 -1.30 -14.42 -8.45
N TRP A 274 -2.24 -15.36 -8.27
CA TRP A 274 -2.45 -16.04 -6.99
C TRP A 274 -1.23 -16.85 -6.54
N SER A 275 -0.68 -17.69 -7.40
CA SER A 275 0.47 -18.54 -7.07
C SER A 275 1.71 -17.72 -6.71
N LYS A 276 1.94 -16.59 -7.40
CA LYS A 276 3.05 -15.67 -7.09
C LYS A 276 2.83 -14.88 -5.80
N ALA A 277 1.61 -14.45 -5.51
CA ALA A 277 1.28 -13.79 -4.23
C ALA A 277 1.44 -14.76 -3.03
N ALA A 278 1.01 -16.02 -3.19
CA ALA A 278 1.21 -17.07 -2.19
C ALA A 278 2.70 -17.44 -2.04
N GLY A 279 3.45 -17.51 -3.14
CA GLY A 279 4.88 -17.78 -3.16
C GLY A 279 5.70 -16.73 -2.43
N ASN A 280 5.35 -15.44 -2.53
CA ASN A 280 6.02 -14.37 -1.76
C ASN A 280 5.77 -14.49 -0.25
N THR A 281 4.66 -15.13 0.14
CA THR A 281 4.35 -15.45 1.55
C THR A 281 5.16 -16.67 2.04
N MET A 282 5.48 -17.62 1.15
CA MET A 282 6.28 -18.81 1.47
C MET A 282 7.79 -18.57 1.42
N ILE A 283 8.29 -17.71 0.52
CA ILE A 283 9.73 -17.38 0.42
C ILE A 283 10.19 -16.56 1.64
N ARG A 284 9.32 -15.69 2.20
CA ARG A 284 9.59 -15.03 3.49
C ARG A 284 9.61 -16.00 4.67
N LYS A 285 8.95 -17.17 4.59
CA LYS A 285 9.06 -18.24 5.60
C LYS A 285 10.31 -19.10 5.41
N PHE A 286 10.74 -19.37 4.17
CA PHE A 286 11.87 -20.25 3.91
C PHE A 286 13.23 -19.64 4.28
N HIS A 287 13.41 -18.32 4.12
CA HIS A 287 14.65 -17.66 4.56
C HIS A 287 14.78 -17.50 6.08
N ALA A 288 13.71 -17.71 6.85
CA ALA A 288 13.75 -17.63 8.31
C ALA A 288 14.05 -18.99 8.99
N THR A 289 14.11 -20.10 8.24
CA THR A 289 14.20 -21.45 8.83
C THR A 289 15.48 -22.22 8.47
N LEU A 290 16.42 -21.65 7.69
CA LEU A 290 17.65 -22.35 7.28
C LEU A 290 18.96 -21.65 7.69
N GLY A 291 18.93 -20.75 8.67
CA GLY A 291 20.12 -20.13 9.26
C GLY A 291 20.69 -20.85 10.49
N LEU A 292 20.54 -22.18 10.61
CA LEU A 292 21.11 -22.93 11.73
C LEU A 292 21.69 -24.28 11.28
N LYS A 293 22.96 -24.26 10.86
CA LYS A 293 23.99 -25.28 11.14
C LYS A 293 25.26 -25.00 10.35
N TRP A 294 26.39 -25.38 10.94
CA TRP A 294 27.81 -25.21 10.54
C TRP A 294 28.40 -23.88 11.06
N LEU A 295 29.28 -23.85 12.07
CA LEU A 295 30.39 -24.76 12.38
C LEU A 295 30.53 -25.04 13.89
N ARG A 296 30.74 -26.32 14.22
CA ARG A 296 31.60 -26.75 15.33
C ARG A 296 33.05 -26.66 14.83
N GLY A 297 33.94 -26.18 15.68
CA GLY A 297 35.38 -26.03 15.45
C GLY A 297 35.88 -24.83 16.22
#